data_AF-A0A971Q387-F1
#
_entry.id   AF-A0A971Q387-F1
#
_cell.length_a   1.000
_cell.length_b   1.000
_cell.length_c   1.000
_cell.angle_alpha   90.00
_cell.angle_beta   90.00
_cell.angle_gamma   90.00
#
_symmetry.space_group_name_H-M   'P 1'
#
loop_
_entity.id
_entity.type
_entity.pdbx_description
1 polymer ?
#
loop_
_entity_poly.entity_id
_entity_poly.type
_entity_poly.pdbx_seq_one_letter_code
_entity_poly.pdbx_strand_id
1 'polypeptide(L)'
;MKKLFFTWLIPLLWGICSLLQFRFPGDEYGLWAYGSLPGTWIAFFVSFGDIHNPLWPISVALVGSLIMAGFGRLLDGIGVRRSVWLGTLAIGTVLAFVLSVGSYPSIAKALSKNGSWTAYVLSSTMMGIYFSIVAVLILTLARRLISRMNERRNA
;
A
#
# COMPACT_ATOMS: atom_id res chain seq x y z
N MET A 1 -13.66 -20.03 -13.80
CA MET A 1 -13.73 -19.03 -12.70
C MET A 1 -12.51 -18.13 -12.74
N LYS A 2 -12.68 -16.82 -13.00
CA LYS A 2 -11.59 -15.85 -12.80
C LYS A 2 -11.29 -15.79 -11.30
N LYS A 3 -10.07 -16.14 -10.88
CA LYS A 3 -9.69 -16.15 -9.47
C LYS A 3 -9.59 -14.68 -9.01
N LEU A 4 -10.54 -14.19 -8.22
CA LEU A 4 -10.59 -12.82 -7.66
C LEU A 4 -9.58 -12.62 -6.51
N PHE A 5 -8.37 -13.14 -6.67
CA PHE A 5 -7.41 -13.26 -5.58
C PHE A 5 -6.95 -11.87 -5.10
N PHE A 6 -6.52 -11.00 -6.02
CA PHE A 6 -6.05 -9.67 -5.65
C PHE A 6 -7.20 -8.74 -5.26
N THR A 7 -8.36 -8.90 -5.91
CA THR A 7 -9.58 -8.14 -5.60
C THR A 7 -9.97 -8.25 -4.13
N TRP A 8 -9.74 -9.40 -3.49
CA TRP A 8 -10.02 -9.60 -2.06
C TRP A 8 -8.79 -9.37 -1.18
N LEU A 9 -7.61 -9.87 -1.57
CA LEU A 9 -6.43 -9.84 -0.70
C LEU A 9 -5.89 -8.42 -0.50
N ILE A 10 -5.77 -7.62 -1.55
CA ILE A 10 -5.17 -6.28 -1.47
C ILE A 10 -5.98 -5.36 -0.56
N PRO A 11 -7.30 -5.19 -0.74
CA PRO A 11 -8.06 -4.29 0.13
C PRO A 11 -8.16 -4.79 1.57
N LEU A 12 -8.16 -6.12 1.78
CA LEU A 12 -8.15 -6.70 3.13
C LEU A 12 -6.82 -6.43 3.84
N LEU A 13 -5.70 -6.75 3.19
CA LEU A 13 -4.36 -6.55 3.74
C LEU A 13 -4.14 -5.06 4.04
N TRP A 14 -4.45 -4.21 3.07
CA TRP A 14 -4.31 -2.76 3.20
C TRP A 14 -5.20 -2.20 4.32
N GLY A 15 -6.48 -2.59 4.37
CA GLY A 15 -7.42 -2.11 5.37
C GLY A 15 -7.02 -2.51 6.79
N ILE A 16 -6.58 -3.75 7.00
CA ILE A 16 -6.04 -4.22 8.29
C ILE A 16 -4.81 -3.39 8.68
N CYS A 17 -3.88 -3.18 7.75
CA CYS A 17 -2.69 -2.37 8.00
C CYS A 17 -3.05 -0.92 8.37
N SER A 18 -3.99 -0.30 7.67
CA SER A 18 -4.45 1.07 7.95
C SER A 18 -5.10 1.18 9.34
N LEU A 19 -6.00 0.25 9.69
CA LEU A 19 -6.65 0.21 11.01
C LEU A 19 -5.65 -0.03 12.15
N LEU A 20 -4.72 -0.96 11.97
CA LEU A 20 -3.67 -1.21 12.96
C LEU A 20 -2.72 -0.02 13.08
N GLN A 21 -2.38 0.64 11.96
CA GLN A 21 -1.47 1.77 12.01
C GLN A 21 -2.10 2.96 12.70
N PHE A 22 -3.43 3.12 12.68
CA PHE A 22 -4.07 4.14 13.52
C PHE A 22 -3.80 3.93 15.03
N ARG A 23 -3.67 2.66 15.48
CA ARG A 23 -3.27 2.34 16.87
C ARG A 23 -1.77 2.54 17.13
N PHE A 24 -0.96 2.51 16.08
CA PHE A 24 0.48 2.76 16.12
C PHE A 24 0.81 3.92 15.16
N PRO A 25 0.30 5.13 15.44
CA PRO A 25 0.12 6.20 14.45
C PRO A 25 1.41 6.82 13.94
N GLY A 26 2.54 6.59 14.62
CA GLY A 26 3.78 7.28 14.37
C GLY A 26 3.76 8.69 14.95
N ASP A 27 4.46 9.60 14.27
CA ASP A 27 4.47 11.03 14.58
C ASP A 27 3.07 11.65 14.40
N GLU A 28 2.34 11.86 15.50
CA GLU A 28 1.03 12.55 15.55
C GLU A 28 0.04 12.14 14.43
N TYR A 29 -0.06 10.84 14.13
CA TYR A 29 -0.87 10.29 13.02
C TYR A 29 -0.41 10.67 11.61
N GLY A 30 0.64 11.45 11.45
CA GLY A 30 1.21 11.80 10.14
C GLY A 30 1.67 10.57 9.36
N LEU A 31 2.31 9.61 10.03
CA LEU A 31 2.75 8.36 9.39
C LEU A 31 1.56 7.50 8.98
N TRP A 32 0.50 7.47 9.78
CA TRP A 32 -0.77 6.82 9.42
C TRP A 32 -1.46 7.51 8.24
N ALA A 33 -1.53 8.83 8.23
CA ALA A 33 -2.17 9.61 7.17
C ALA A 33 -1.45 9.45 5.82
N TYR A 34 -0.11 9.47 5.85
CA TYR A 34 0.74 9.19 4.70
C TYR A 34 0.64 7.73 4.25
N GLY A 35 0.66 6.79 5.20
CA GLY A 35 0.46 5.37 4.95
C GLY A 35 -0.90 5.09 4.33
N SER A 36 -1.94 5.85 4.71
CA SER A 36 -3.34 5.61 4.34
C SER A 36 -3.89 6.59 3.28
N LEU A 37 -3.02 7.18 2.45
CA LEU A 37 -3.38 8.16 1.40
C LEU A 37 -4.63 7.82 0.56
N PRO A 38 -4.83 6.57 0.08
CA PRO A 38 -6.03 6.15 -0.63
C PRO A 38 -7.34 6.35 0.13
N GLY A 39 -7.32 6.44 1.45
CA GLY A 39 -8.50 6.67 2.27
C GLY A 39 -8.56 8.06 2.93
N THR A 40 -7.41 8.66 3.25
CA THR A 40 -7.35 9.88 4.07
C THR A 40 -7.92 11.13 3.42
N TRP A 41 -8.05 11.16 2.08
CA TRP A 41 -8.70 12.24 1.36
C TRP A 41 -10.20 12.41 1.72
N ILE A 42 -10.85 11.41 2.33
CA ILE A 42 -12.21 11.57 2.85
C ILE A 42 -12.33 12.72 3.87
N ALA A 43 -11.22 13.09 4.52
CA ALA A 43 -11.17 14.19 5.47
C ALA A 43 -11.52 15.56 4.87
N PHE A 44 -11.42 15.72 3.55
CA PHE A 44 -11.87 16.94 2.86
C PHE A 44 -13.41 17.04 2.74
N PHE A 45 -14.11 15.92 2.91
CA PHE A 45 -15.55 15.83 2.69
C PHE A 45 -16.34 15.54 3.96
N VAL A 46 -15.70 14.91 4.95
CA VAL A 46 -16.32 14.50 6.20
C VAL A 46 -15.45 14.98 7.36
N SER A 47 -16.06 15.58 8.37
CA SER A 47 -15.37 15.95 9.62
C SER A 47 -16.12 15.37 10.81
N PHE A 48 -15.41 14.59 11.62
CA PHE A 48 -15.94 14.04 12.88
C PHE A 48 -15.51 14.85 14.11
N GLY A 49 -14.86 16.00 13.93
CA GLY A 49 -14.42 16.93 14.98
C GLY A 49 -13.18 16.47 15.76
N ASP A 50 -13.17 15.25 16.28
CA ASP A 50 -12.07 14.66 17.06
C ASP A 50 -11.40 13.54 16.27
N ILE A 51 -10.07 13.57 16.15
CA ILE A 51 -9.27 12.52 15.48
C ILE A 51 -9.43 11.16 16.16
N HIS A 52 -9.68 11.12 17.48
CA HIS A 52 -9.88 9.88 18.24
C HIS A 52 -11.26 9.26 18.02
N ASN A 53 -12.16 9.93 17.29
CA ASN A 53 -13.42 9.34 16.92
C ASN A 53 -13.18 8.08 16.09
N PRO A 54 -13.67 6.89 16.51
CA PRO A 54 -13.42 5.62 15.81
C PRO A 54 -13.95 5.62 14.37
N LEU A 55 -14.89 6.51 14.04
CA LEU A 55 -15.38 6.66 12.67
C LEU A 55 -14.31 7.17 11.71
N TRP A 56 -13.28 7.89 12.17
CA TRP A 56 -12.16 8.31 11.31
C TRP A 56 -11.39 7.14 10.72
N PRO A 57 -10.73 6.27 11.51
CA PRO A 57 -9.97 5.16 10.96
C PRO A 57 -10.86 4.17 10.21
N ILE A 58 -12.11 3.98 10.63
CA ILE A 58 -13.07 3.11 9.92
C ILE A 58 -13.38 3.68 8.54
N SER A 59 -13.72 4.98 8.44
CA SER A 59 -14.06 5.60 7.16
C SER A 59 -12.88 5.63 6.20
N VAL A 60 -11.69 5.96 6.70
CA VAL A 60 -10.43 5.91 5.93
C VAL A 60 -10.15 4.50 5.43
N ALA A 61 -10.25 3.49 6.30
CA ALA A 61 -10.04 2.11 5.91
C ALA A 61 -11.06 1.64 4.85
N LEU A 62 -12.34 1.96 5.03
CA LEU A 62 -13.40 1.57 4.08
C LEU A 62 -13.20 2.19 2.70
N VAL A 63 -13.00 3.51 2.64
CA VAL A 63 -12.80 4.23 1.37
C VAL A 63 -11.52 3.77 0.69
N GLY A 64 -10.42 3.68 1.43
CA GLY A 64 -9.16 3.21 0.86
C GLY A 64 -9.22 1.76 0.41
N SER A 65 -9.88 0.86 1.17
CA SER A 65 -10.12 -0.52 0.75
C SER A 65 -10.96 -0.60 -0.52
N LEU A 66 -11.94 0.29 -0.74
CA LEU A 66 -12.70 0.32 -1.99
C LEU A 66 -11.79 0.66 -3.19
N ILE A 67 -10.92 1.66 -3.06
CA ILE A 67 -9.93 2.01 -4.09
C ILE A 67 -8.97 0.84 -4.33
N MET A 68 -8.49 0.20 -3.26
CA MET A 68 -7.61 -0.96 -3.34
C MET A 68 -8.26 -2.17 -4.00
N ALA A 69 -9.56 -2.37 -3.82
CA ALA A 69 -10.31 -3.40 -4.52
C ALA A 69 -10.32 -3.14 -6.04
N GLY A 70 -10.40 -1.88 -6.47
CA GLY A 70 -10.24 -1.48 -7.87
C GLY A 70 -8.89 -1.87 -8.46
N PHE A 71 -7.79 -1.60 -7.74
CA PHE A 71 -6.46 -2.06 -8.14
C PHE A 71 -6.35 -3.59 -8.14
N GLY A 72 -6.88 -4.26 -7.11
CA GLY A 72 -6.94 -5.72 -7.07
C GLY A 72 -7.67 -6.31 -8.28
N ARG A 73 -8.80 -5.72 -8.65
CA ARG A 73 -9.58 -6.12 -9.83
C ARG A 73 -8.80 -5.93 -11.13
N LEU A 74 -8.04 -4.85 -11.24
CA LEU A 74 -7.15 -4.58 -12.37
C LEU A 74 -6.06 -5.66 -12.47
N LEU A 75 -5.38 -6.01 -11.36
CA LEU A 75 -4.34 -7.03 -11.35
C LEU A 75 -4.88 -8.42 -11.71
N ASP A 76 -6.06 -8.79 -11.20
CA ASP A 76 -6.77 -10.01 -11.59
C ASP A 76 -7.15 -9.97 -13.10
N GLY A 77 -7.53 -8.80 -13.62
CA GLY A 77 -7.92 -8.58 -15.01
C GLY A 77 -6.78 -8.74 -16.01
N ILE A 78 -5.58 -8.27 -15.67
CA ILE A 78 -4.38 -8.40 -16.52
C ILE A 78 -3.66 -9.74 -16.36
N GLY A 79 -4.07 -10.57 -15.40
CA GLY A 79 -3.54 -11.92 -15.20
C GLY A 79 -2.17 -11.93 -14.52
N VAL A 80 -1.94 -11.04 -13.54
CA VAL A 80 -0.68 -11.01 -12.78
C VAL A 80 -0.40 -12.35 -12.10
N ARG A 81 0.85 -12.81 -12.17
CA ARG A 81 1.31 -13.98 -11.41
C ARG A 81 1.44 -13.61 -9.93
N ARG A 82 0.77 -14.36 -9.06
CA ARG A 82 0.77 -14.18 -7.59
C ARG A 82 2.17 -14.13 -6.99
N SER A 83 3.05 -15.02 -7.42
CA SER A 83 4.44 -15.08 -6.95
C SER A 83 5.24 -13.82 -7.29
N VAL A 84 5.03 -13.25 -8.48
CA VAL A 84 5.68 -12.00 -8.89
C VAL A 84 5.21 -10.85 -8.01
N TRP A 85 3.88 -10.74 -7.79
CA TRP A 85 3.34 -9.71 -6.91
C TRP A 85 3.83 -9.85 -5.47
N LEU A 86 3.80 -11.06 -4.89
CA LEU A 86 4.32 -11.32 -3.54
C LEU A 86 5.80 -10.99 -3.41
N GLY A 87 6.61 -11.33 -4.42
CA GLY A 87 8.03 -10.95 -4.46
C GLY A 87 8.22 -9.43 -4.47
N THR A 88 7.48 -8.71 -5.32
CA THR A 88 7.55 -7.24 -5.36
C THR A 88 7.04 -6.59 -4.08
N LEU A 89 6.02 -7.17 -3.42
CA LEU A 89 5.51 -6.72 -2.13
C LEU A 89 6.57 -6.87 -1.04
N ALA A 90 7.22 -8.04 -0.94
CA ALA A 90 8.26 -8.28 0.05
C ALA A 90 9.45 -7.33 -0.16
N ILE A 91 9.93 -7.20 -1.40
CA ILE A 91 11.03 -6.28 -1.76
C ILE A 91 10.66 -4.84 -1.42
N GLY A 92 9.48 -4.38 -1.85
CA GLY A 92 9.01 -3.02 -1.58
C GLY A 92 8.86 -2.73 -0.09
N THR A 93 8.37 -3.70 0.69
CA THR A 93 8.22 -3.58 2.14
C THR A 93 9.57 -3.46 2.83
N VAL A 94 10.54 -4.33 2.48
CA VAL A 94 11.89 -4.30 3.07
C VAL A 94 12.61 -3.00 2.70
N LEU A 95 12.55 -2.59 1.42
CA LEU A 95 13.14 -1.33 0.97
C LEU A 95 12.55 -0.14 1.71
N ALA A 96 11.22 -0.05 1.80
CA ALA A 96 10.55 1.03 2.51
C ALA A 96 10.93 1.06 4.00
N PHE A 97 11.09 -0.10 4.63
CA PHE A 97 11.50 -0.20 6.03
C PHE A 97 12.93 0.30 6.24
N VAL A 98 13.88 -0.21 5.43
CA VAL A 98 15.29 0.18 5.52
C VAL A 98 15.47 1.66 5.23
N LEU A 99 14.80 2.20 4.20
CA LEU A 99 14.88 3.62 3.86
C LEU A 99 14.25 4.50 4.95
N SER A 100 13.11 4.09 5.50
CA SER A 100 12.42 4.85 6.55
C SER A 100 13.24 4.91 7.84
N VAL A 101 13.78 3.79 8.31
CA VAL A 101 14.62 3.74 9.52
C VAL A 101 15.97 4.40 9.26
N GLY A 102 16.58 4.14 8.10
CA GLY A 102 17.89 4.67 7.71
C GLY A 102 17.91 6.18 7.43
N SER A 103 16.74 6.82 7.31
CA SER A 103 16.64 8.28 7.20
C SER A 103 16.98 9.02 8.50
N TYR A 104 17.08 8.30 9.62
CA TYR A 104 17.43 8.85 10.92
C TYR A 104 18.90 8.58 11.27
N PRO A 105 19.60 9.52 11.94
CA PRO A 105 20.98 9.33 12.39
C PRO A 105 21.21 8.14 13.34
N SER A 106 20.16 7.70 14.04
CA SER A 106 20.20 6.56 14.94
C SER A 106 18.82 5.90 15.10
N ILE A 107 18.81 4.61 15.44
CA ILE A 107 17.59 3.85 15.74
C ILE A 107 16.82 4.49 16.91
N ALA A 108 17.52 5.00 17.93
CA ALA A 108 16.89 5.66 19.06
C ALA A 108 16.07 6.89 18.62
N LYS A 109 16.58 7.68 17.67
CA LYS A 109 15.89 8.86 17.14
C LYS A 109 14.71 8.48 16.22
N ALA A 110 14.83 7.38 15.49
CA ALA A 110 13.73 6.83 14.69
C ALA A 110 12.55 6.43 15.58
N LEU A 111 12.83 5.63 16.62
CA LEU A 111 11.82 5.17 17.57
C LEU A 111 11.25 6.30 18.43
N SER A 112 12.04 7.31 18.81
CA SER A 112 11.51 8.46 19.54
C SER A 112 10.54 9.29 18.71
N LYS A 113 10.74 9.36 17.38
CA LYS A 113 9.88 10.14 16.48
C LYS A 113 8.56 9.44 16.12
N ASN A 114 8.62 8.13 15.85
CA ASN A 114 7.45 7.36 15.38
C ASN A 114 6.93 6.33 16.41
N GLY A 115 7.44 6.36 17.63
CA GLY A 115 6.96 5.61 18.79
C GLY A 115 7.34 4.13 18.83
N SER A 116 7.18 3.37 17.74
CA SER A 116 7.39 1.91 17.77
C SER A 116 7.83 1.30 16.44
N TRP A 117 8.49 0.14 16.52
CA TRP A 117 8.78 -0.70 15.36
C TRP A 117 7.51 -1.09 14.59
N THR A 118 6.40 -1.29 15.30
CA THR A 118 5.10 -1.61 14.69
C THR A 118 4.65 -0.52 13.72
N ALA A 119 4.85 0.77 14.08
CA ALA A 119 4.52 1.89 13.21
C ALA A 119 5.32 1.84 11.90
N TYR A 120 6.62 1.53 11.99
CA TYR A 120 7.49 1.36 10.83
C TYR A 120 7.07 0.17 9.97
N VAL A 121 6.87 -1.01 10.57
CA VAL A 121 6.49 -2.23 9.83
C VAL A 121 5.17 -2.02 9.09
N LEU A 122 4.16 -1.43 9.73
CA LEU A 122 2.86 -1.18 9.11
C LEU A 122 2.97 -0.15 7.97
N SER A 123 3.67 0.97 8.19
CA SER A 123 3.91 1.99 7.17
C SER A 123 4.64 1.42 5.96
N SER A 124 5.72 0.68 6.20
CA SER A 124 6.53 0.06 5.15
C SER A 124 5.76 -1.02 4.41
N THR A 125 4.88 -1.77 5.08
CA THR A 125 4.01 -2.74 4.42
C THR A 125 3.02 -2.04 3.48
N MET A 126 2.41 -0.93 3.91
CA MET A 126 1.52 -0.15 3.04
C MET A 126 2.27 0.44 1.84
N MET A 127 3.48 0.98 2.03
CA MET A 127 4.32 1.40 0.91
C MET A 127 4.71 0.23 0.00
N GLY A 128 4.98 -0.94 0.56
CA GLY A 128 5.24 -2.17 -0.18
C GLY A 128 4.04 -2.57 -1.06
N ILE A 129 2.81 -2.43 -0.55
CA ILE A 129 1.59 -2.66 -1.33
C ILE A 129 1.54 -1.69 -2.51
N TYR A 130 1.74 -0.39 -2.29
CA TYR A 130 1.71 0.61 -3.37
C TYR A 130 2.78 0.36 -4.42
N PHE A 131 4.01 0.14 -3.96
CA PHE A 131 5.14 -0.19 -4.82
C PHE A 131 4.86 -1.44 -5.65
N SER A 132 4.35 -2.51 -5.03
CA SER A 132 4.07 -3.77 -5.73
C SER A 132 3.02 -3.62 -6.84
N ILE A 133 1.98 -2.83 -6.60
CA ILE A 133 0.94 -2.54 -7.60
C ILE A 133 1.56 -1.81 -8.78
N VAL A 134 2.27 -0.71 -8.53
CA VAL A 134 2.88 0.11 -9.58
C VAL A 134 3.94 -0.68 -10.36
N ALA A 135 4.86 -1.35 -9.66
CA ALA A 135 5.94 -2.11 -10.28
C ALA A 135 5.40 -3.22 -11.20
N VAL A 136 4.41 -3.99 -10.75
CA VAL A 136 3.83 -5.07 -11.56
C VAL A 136 3.05 -4.53 -12.76
N LEU A 137 2.36 -3.40 -12.62
CA LEU A 137 1.68 -2.75 -13.75
C LEU A 137 2.69 -2.31 -14.81
N ILE A 138 3.80 -1.68 -14.40
CA ILE A 138 4.88 -1.26 -15.30
C ILE A 138 5.51 -2.47 -16.00
N LEU A 139 5.87 -3.52 -15.24
CA LEU A 139 6.46 -4.75 -15.79
C LEU A 139 5.53 -5.42 -16.80
N THR A 140 4.23 -5.44 -16.51
CA THR A 140 3.22 -6.02 -17.41
C THR A 140 3.08 -5.19 -18.68
N LEU A 141 3.05 -3.86 -18.58
CA LEU A 141 2.98 -2.96 -19.72
C LEU A 141 4.23 -3.10 -20.61
N ALA A 142 5.42 -3.04 -20.01
CA ALA A 142 6.69 -3.20 -20.70
C ALA A 142 6.76 -4.53 -21.46
N ARG A 143 6.37 -5.64 -20.81
CA ARG A 143 6.33 -6.96 -21.46
C ARG A 143 5.38 -6.99 -22.66
N ARG A 144 4.20 -6.37 -22.56
CA ARG A 144 3.24 -6.30 -23.67
C ARG A 144 3.75 -5.44 -24.83
N LEU A 145 4.41 -4.33 -24.54
CA LEU A 145 5.04 -3.47 -25.55
C LEU A 145 6.15 -4.21 -26.30
N ILE A 146 7.03 -4.90 -25.58
CA ILE A 146 8.12 -5.70 -26.16
C ILE A 146 7.56 -6.82 -27.07
N SER A 147 6.53 -7.54 -26.63
CA SER A 147 5.88 -8.59 -27.44
C SER A 147 5.35 -8.03 -28.76
N ARG A 148 4.63 -6.90 -28.72
CA ARG A 148 4.07 -6.25 -29.90
C ARG A 148 5.16 -5.74 -30.86
N MET A 149 6.27 -5.23 -30.33
CA MET A 149 7.40 -4.80 -31.17
C MET A 149 8.05 -5.98 -31.89
N ASN A 150 8.21 -7.12 -31.21
CA ASN A 150 8.77 -8.33 -31.81
C ASN A 150 7.84 -8.92 -32.88
N GLU A 151 6.51 -8.91 -32.65
CA GLU A 151 5.52 -9.34 -33.65
C GLU A 151 5.58 -8.48 -34.92
N ARG A 152 5.69 -7.15 -34.79
CA ARG A 152 5.81 -6.23 -35.93
C ARG A 152 7.13 -6.35 -36.69
N ARG A 153 8.21 -6.77 -36.03
CA ARG A 153 9.53 -6.97 -36.67
C ARG A 153 9.60 -8.27 -37.48
N ASN A 154 8.79 -9.26 -37.10
CA ASN A 154 8.77 -10.59 -37.72
C ASN A 154 7.62 -10.78 -38.73
N ALA A 155 6.77 -9.76 -38.91
CA ALA A 155 5.71 -9.69 -39.92
C ALA A 155 6.22 -8.93 -41.15
#